data_AF-A0A7S1QFD2-F1
#
_entry.id   AF-A0A7S1QFD2-F1
#
_cell.length_a   1.000
_cell.length_b   1.000
_cell.length_c   1.000
_cell.angle_alpha   90.00
_cell.angle_beta   90.00
_cell.angle_gamma   90.00
#
_symmetry.space_group_name_H-M   'P 1'
#
loop_
_entity.id
_entity.type
_entity.pdbx_description
1 polymer ?
#
loop_
_entity_poly.entity_id
_entity_poly.type
_entity_poly.pdbx_seq_one_letter_code
_entity_poly.pdbx_strand_id
1 'polypeptide(L)'
;TVSVLYWRLNHTPRGSMLRVSARSTIVVGAHRLCSTTSSSGPSQPSEPPPRVLALDNTKAGMQAVDKKQVERVIEAASRGSSYYQNEERKAAQRAERIAKSKAKLAAFDALTGRAKKEALAALDRRCDDIIDEARASVVFGDFVHIDMDAFYASVEEKLHPELKGVPFGVGNERMLSTSNYEARKYGVRAGMT
;
A
#
# COMPACT_ATOMS: atom_id res chain seq x y z
N THR A 1 -5.38 -7.61 -23.67
CA THR A 1 -6.36 -8.57 -23.13
C THR A 1 -6.41 -8.40 -21.63
N VAL A 2 -7.59 -8.10 -21.07
CA VAL A 2 -7.80 -8.08 -19.61
C VAL A 2 -7.97 -9.53 -19.18
N SER A 3 -7.19 -9.97 -18.19
CA SER A 3 -7.24 -11.35 -17.70
C SER A 3 -7.77 -11.35 -16.26
N VAL A 4 -8.57 -12.35 -15.93
CA VAL A 4 -8.94 -12.60 -14.53
C VAL A 4 -7.89 -13.52 -13.93
N LEU A 5 -7.20 -13.07 -12.88
CA LEU A 5 -6.22 -13.86 -12.17
C LEU A 5 -6.86 -14.47 -10.93
N TYR A 6 -6.93 -15.80 -10.91
CA TYR A 6 -7.49 -16.57 -9.80
C TYR A 6 -6.39 -17.03 -8.86
N TRP A 7 -6.65 -16.86 -7.56
CA TRP A 7 -5.73 -17.25 -6.49
C TRP A 7 -6.47 -18.23 -5.59
N ARG A 8 -6.41 -19.53 -5.91
CA ARG A 8 -6.93 -20.54 -4.99
C ARG A 8 -5.84 -20.87 -3.96
N LEU A 9 -5.98 -20.33 -2.76
CA LEU A 9 -5.19 -20.74 -1.59
C LEU A 9 -5.53 -22.19 -1.25
N ASN A 10 -4.75 -23.13 -1.77
CA ASN A 10 -4.81 -24.51 -1.28
C ASN A 10 -4.19 -24.53 0.11
N HIS A 11 -5.01 -24.69 1.15
CA HIS A 11 -4.52 -25.05 2.47
C HIS A 11 -3.92 -26.45 2.40
N THR A 12 -2.59 -26.51 2.37
CA THR A 12 -1.86 -27.75 2.64
C THR A 12 -1.12 -27.60 3.97
N PRO A 13 -0.80 -28.71 4.66
CA PRO A 13 -0.19 -28.68 6.00
C PRO A 13 1.24 -28.08 6.06
N ARG A 14 1.71 -27.36 5.03
CA ARG A 14 3.10 -26.89 4.83
C ARG A 14 3.25 -25.38 4.65
N GLY A 15 2.19 -24.61 4.82
CA GLY A 15 2.20 -23.17 4.57
C GLY A 15 1.52 -22.81 3.26
N SER A 16 1.02 -21.58 3.23
CA SER A 16 0.27 -20.99 2.12
C SER A 16 1.20 -20.74 0.94
N MET A 17 1.08 -21.52 -0.14
CA MET A 17 1.76 -21.23 -1.40
C MET A 17 0.78 -20.55 -2.37
N LEU A 18 1.17 -19.39 -2.87
CA LEU A 18 0.44 -18.66 -3.91
C LEU A 18 0.73 -19.30 -5.25
N ARG A 19 -0.27 -19.95 -5.86
CA ARG A 19 -0.17 -20.47 -7.22
C ARG A 19 -1.05 -19.62 -8.13
N VAL A 20 -0.40 -18.81 -8.98
CA VAL A 20 -1.06 -18.10 -10.07
C VAL A 20 -1.37 -19.14 -11.15
N SER A 21 -2.65 -19.34 -11.46
CA SER A 21 -3.05 -20.14 -12.62
C SER A 21 -3.91 -19.27 -13.53
N ALA A 22 -3.33 -18.86 -14.66
CA ALA A 22 -4.10 -18.74 -15.88
C ALA A 22 -4.57 -20.16 -16.25
N ARG A 23 -5.80 -20.31 -16.75
CA ARG A 23 -6.40 -21.63 -17.04
C ARG A 23 -5.42 -22.53 -17.82
N SER A 24 -4.95 -23.61 -17.18
CA SER A 24 -4.86 -24.99 -17.71
C SER A 24 -4.21 -25.94 -16.69
N THR A 25 -5.00 -26.92 -16.23
CA THR A 25 -4.59 -28.22 -15.67
C THR A 25 -3.99 -28.30 -14.25
N ILE A 26 -4.69 -29.05 -13.40
CA ILE A 26 -4.37 -29.36 -12.00
C ILE A 26 -3.45 -30.59 -11.93
N VAL A 27 -2.33 -30.49 -11.22
CA VAL A 27 -1.48 -31.63 -10.81
C VAL A 27 -1.15 -31.50 -9.32
N VAL A 28 -1.38 -32.59 -8.57
CA VAL A 28 -1.21 -32.75 -7.12
C VAL A 28 0.03 -33.59 -6.83
N GLY A 29 0.87 -33.15 -5.89
CA GLY A 29 2.00 -33.94 -5.37
C GLY A 29 2.51 -33.37 -4.05
N ALA A 30 2.74 -34.24 -3.07
CA ALA A 30 3.09 -33.90 -1.69
C ALA A 30 4.45 -34.52 -1.31
N HIS A 31 5.34 -33.80 -0.63
CA HIS A 31 6.44 -34.41 0.17
C HIS A 31 7.02 -33.51 1.25
N ARG A 32 7.55 -34.13 2.33
CA ARG A 32 8.12 -33.66 3.63
C ARG A 32 9.40 -32.84 3.53
N LEU A 33 9.69 -32.07 4.59
CA LEU A 33 10.98 -31.64 5.20
C LEU A 33 10.75 -30.31 5.96
N CYS A 34 11.55 -29.85 6.91
CA CYS A 34 12.48 -30.36 7.92
C CYS A 34 13.04 -29.07 8.54
N SER A 35 12.91 -28.86 9.84
CA SER A 35 13.25 -27.59 10.50
C SER A 35 14.68 -27.58 11.02
N THR A 36 15.46 -26.59 10.60
CA THR A 36 16.67 -26.16 11.30
C THR A 36 16.51 -24.70 11.74
N THR A 37 16.62 -24.49 13.05
CA THR A 37 16.65 -23.20 13.72
C THR A 37 18.09 -22.69 13.82
N SER A 38 18.30 -21.41 13.56
CA SER A 38 19.48 -20.71 14.08
C SER A 38 19.07 -19.31 14.58
N SER A 39 19.46 -19.06 15.83
CA SER A 39 19.22 -17.86 16.61
C SER A 39 20.31 -16.82 16.39
N SER A 40 19.96 -15.54 16.33
CA SER A 40 20.91 -14.44 16.64
C SER A 40 20.18 -13.30 17.36
N GLY A 41 20.86 -12.75 18.38
CA GLY A 41 20.34 -11.83 19.39
C GLY A 41 20.21 -10.35 18.95
N PRO A 42 19.82 -9.45 19.87
CA PRO A 42 19.27 -8.15 19.52
C PRO A 42 20.36 -7.06 19.39
N SER A 43 20.35 -6.34 18.26
CA SER A 43 21.07 -5.09 18.05
C SER A 43 20.18 -3.88 18.36
N GLN A 44 20.79 -2.82 18.91
CA GLN A 44 20.18 -1.53 19.27
C GLN A 44 19.41 -0.89 18.09
N PRO A 45 18.37 -0.08 18.34
CA PRO A 45 17.52 0.46 17.28
C PRO A 45 18.25 1.59 16.56
N SER A 46 18.94 1.24 15.47
CA SER A 46 19.22 2.16 14.38
C SER A 46 17.90 2.76 13.91
N GLU A 47 17.87 4.06 13.55
CA GLU A 47 16.71 4.62 12.83
C GLU A 47 16.29 3.64 11.73
N PRO A 48 14.99 3.28 11.66
CA PRO A 48 14.55 2.25 10.74
C PRO A 48 14.92 2.68 9.31
N PRO A 49 15.45 1.75 8.49
CA PRO A 49 15.81 2.08 7.12
C PRO A 49 14.60 2.72 6.41
N PRO A 50 14.85 3.65 5.47
CA PRO A 50 13.79 4.35 4.78
C PRO A 50 12.83 3.34 4.14
N ARG A 51 11.52 3.46 4.42
CA ARG A 51 10.50 2.56 3.88
C ARG A 51 10.54 2.58 2.35
N VAL A 52 11.05 1.49 1.78
CA VAL A 52 11.20 1.28 0.33
C VAL A 52 9.85 0.88 -0.26
N LEU A 53 9.29 -0.23 0.21
CA LEU A 53 7.96 -0.71 -0.13
C LEU A 53 7.12 -0.77 1.15
N ALA A 54 5.90 -0.24 1.08
CA ALA A 54 4.97 -0.22 2.21
C ALA A 54 3.59 -0.66 1.75
N LEU A 55 2.97 -1.55 2.52
CA LEU A 55 1.56 -1.87 2.30
C LEU A 55 0.73 -0.72 2.85
N ASP A 56 -0.04 -0.10 1.98
CA ASP A 56 -1.13 0.77 2.37
C ASP A 56 -2.42 -0.06 2.51
N ASN A 57 -2.89 -0.19 3.76
CA ASN A 57 -4.08 -0.93 4.15
C ASN A 57 -5.25 -0.02 4.54
N THR A 58 -5.21 1.27 4.16
CA THR A 58 -6.31 2.22 4.41
C THR A 58 -7.53 1.96 3.51
N LYS A 59 -7.37 1.13 2.48
CA LYS A 59 -8.44 0.74 1.57
C LYS A 59 -9.49 -0.15 2.27
N ALA A 60 -10.76 0.03 1.93
CA ALA A 60 -11.87 -0.74 2.50
C ALA A 60 -11.66 -2.26 2.36
N GLY A 61 -11.87 -3.00 3.45
CA GLY A 61 -11.70 -4.45 3.50
C GLY A 61 -10.27 -4.92 3.82
N MET A 62 -9.36 -4.01 4.18
CA MET A 62 -7.96 -4.34 4.51
C MET A 62 -7.58 -4.03 5.97
N GLN A 63 -8.54 -3.62 6.80
CA GLN A 63 -8.26 -3.13 8.16
C GLN A 63 -7.66 -4.21 9.07
N ALA A 64 -8.03 -5.48 8.86
CA ALA A 64 -7.59 -6.62 9.68
C ALA A 64 -6.30 -7.31 9.17
N VAL A 65 -5.67 -6.80 8.10
CA VAL A 65 -4.49 -7.44 7.49
C VAL A 65 -3.27 -7.30 8.40
N ASP A 66 -2.53 -8.40 8.63
CA ASP A 66 -1.19 -8.33 9.23
C ASP A 66 -0.22 -7.66 8.26
N LYS A 67 -0.10 -6.35 8.42
CA LYS A 67 0.76 -5.48 7.61
C LYS A 67 2.22 -5.94 7.63
N LYS A 68 2.75 -6.37 8.77
CA LYS A 68 4.16 -6.76 8.88
C LYS A 68 4.43 -8.07 8.13
N GLN A 69 3.49 -9.00 8.18
CA GLN A 69 3.60 -10.23 7.40
C GLN A 69 3.58 -9.94 5.90
N VAL A 70 2.60 -9.17 5.43
CA VAL A 70 2.46 -8.87 4.00
C VAL A 70 3.65 -8.05 3.48
N GLU A 71 4.12 -7.05 4.23
CA GLU A 71 5.31 -6.27 3.86
C GLU A 71 6.56 -7.16 3.71
N ARG A 72 6.76 -8.16 4.60
CA ARG A 72 7.85 -9.14 4.46
C ARG A 72 7.73 -9.97 3.18
N VAL A 73 6.52 -10.39 2.82
CA VAL A 73 6.29 -11.17 1.59
C VAL A 73 6.57 -10.31 0.35
N ILE A 74 6.08 -9.06 0.32
CA ILE A 74 6.32 -8.12 -0.77
C ILE A 74 7.80 -7.85 -0.93
N GLU A 75 8.50 -7.62 0.18
CA GLU A 75 9.94 -7.36 0.17
C GLU A 75 10.71 -8.58 -0.34
N ALA A 76 10.42 -9.78 0.15
CA ALA A 76 11.05 -11.00 -0.30
C ALA A 76 10.83 -11.27 -1.80
N ALA A 77 9.63 -10.97 -2.31
CA ALA A 77 9.29 -11.16 -3.73
C ALA A 77 9.89 -10.07 -4.64
N SER A 78 10.09 -8.86 -4.13
CA SER A 78 10.52 -7.70 -4.95
C SER A 78 12.02 -7.43 -4.90
N ARG A 79 12.72 -7.91 -3.86
CA ARG A 79 14.13 -7.60 -3.62
C ARG A 79 15.00 -7.99 -4.81
N GLY A 80 15.88 -7.07 -5.22
CA GLY A 80 16.78 -7.26 -6.37
C GLY A 80 16.17 -6.90 -7.73
N SER A 81 14.87 -6.61 -7.80
CA SER A 81 14.25 -6.09 -9.03
C SER A 81 14.67 -4.64 -9.32
N SER A 82 14.61 -4.24 -10.59
CA SER A 82 14.78 -2.84 -10.99
C SER A 82 13.73 -1.92 -10.37
N TYR A 83 12.51 -2.42 -10.15
CA TYR A 83 11.46 -1.72 -9.43
C TYR A 83 11.87 -1.43 -7.98
N TYR A 84 12.41 -2.43 -7.27
CA TYR A 84 12.87 -2.27 -5.90
C TYR A 84 14.00 -1.23 -5.80
N GLN A 85 15.00 -1.32 -6.68
CA GLN A 85 16.11 -0.33 -6.73
C GLN A 85 15.58 1.10 -7.00
N ASN A 86 14.58 1.23 -7.87
CA ASN A 86 13.95 2.51 -8.13
C ASN A 86 13.18 3.05 -6.90
N GLU A 87 12.50 2.18 -6.17
CA GLU A 87 11.84 2.57 -4.92
C GLU A 87 12.83 2.93 -3.81
N GLU A 88 14.01 2.30 -3.76
CA GLU A 88 15.11 2.70 -2.86
C GLU A 88 15.59 4.11 -3.19
N ARG A 89 15.82 4.39 -4.48
CA ARG A 89 16.21 5.73 -4.95
C ARG A 89 15.15 6.78 -4.57
N LYS A 90 13.87 6.50 -4.79
CA LYS A 90 12.78 7.41 -4.40
C LYS A 90 12.71 7.56 -2.88
N ALA A 91 12.93 6.50 -2.11
CA ALA A 91 12.94 6.55 -0.65
C ALA A 91 14.06 7.45 -0.12
N ALA A 92 15.26 7.39 -0.72
CA ALA A 92 16.36 8.29 -0.41
C ALA A 92 16.01 9.77 -0.70
N GLN A 93 15.41 10.05 -1.86
CA GLN A 93 14.94 11.40 -2.21
C GLN A 93 13.88 11.93 -1.24
N ARG A 94 12.92 11.07 -0.83
CA ARG A 94 11.92 11.42 0.20
C ARG A 94 12.60 11.75 1.53
N ALA A 95 13.57 10.95 1.96
CA ALA A 95 14.32 11.18 3.19
C ALA A 95 15.05 12.53 3.16
N GLU A 96 15.71 12.86 2.05
CA GLU A 96 16.36 14.16 1.87
C GLU A 96 15.37 15.33 1.97
N ARG A 97 14.20 15.21 1.33
CA ARG A 97 13.16 16.24 1.39
C ARG A 97 12.59 16.41 2.81
N ILE A 98 12.42 15.30 3.53
CA ILE A 98 12.00 15.32 4.94
C ILE A 98 13.05 16.03 5.78
N ALA A 99 14.34 15.70 5.61
CA ALA A 99 15.43 16.35 6.34
C ALA A 99 15.46 17.87 6.09
N LYS A 100 15.34 18.30 4.83
CA LYS A 100 15.24 19.73 4.47
C LYS A 100 14.03 20.41 5.13
N SER A 101 12.88 19.73 5.18
CA SER A 101 11.67 20.27 5.81
C SER A 101 11.83 20.38 7.34
N LYS A 102 12.42 19.36 7.99
CA LYS A 102 12.75 19.38 9.42
C LYS A 102 13.74 20.49 9.76
N ALA A 103 14.75 20.73 8.91
CA ALA A 103 15.71 21.82 9.12
C ALA A 103 15.04 23.20 9.07
N LYS A 104 14.11 23.42 8.11
CA LYS A 104 13.31 24.65 8.06
C LYS A 104 12.44 24.83 9.30
N LEU A 105 11.83 23.74 9.78
CA LEU A 105 11.03 23.76 11.00
C LEU A 105 11.90 24.12 12.23
N ALA A 106 13.06 23.49 12.37
CA ALA A 106 13.99 23.80 13.47
C ALA A 106 14.46 25.26 13.44
N ALA A 107 14.76 25.79 12.25
CA ALA A 107 15.13 27.20 12.08
C ALA A 107 13.99 28.15 12.50
N PHE A 108 12.74 27.79 12.18
CA PHE A 108 11.56 28.54 12.63
C PHE A 108 11.36 28.43 14.14
N ASP A 109 11.51 27.23 14.72
CA ASP A 109 11.33 26.99 16.15
C ASP A 109 12.36 27.73 17.00
N ALA A 110 13.58 27.89 16.47
CA ALA A 110 14.66 28.65 17.09
C ALA A 110 14.40 30.17 17.17
N LEU A 111 13.42 30.70 16.42
CA LEU A 111 12.99 32.09 16.60
C LEU A 111 12.40 32.29 17.99
N THR A 112 12.69 33.42 18.62
CA THR A 112 12.19 33.76 19.95
C THR A 112 11.66 35.21 20.02
N GLY A 113 10.87 35.49 21.05
CA GLY A 113 10.38 36.84 21.36
C GLY A 113 9.60 37.50 20.21
N ARG A 114 9.95 38.76 19.92
CA ARG A 114 9.26 39.58 18.90
C ARG A 114 9.37 38.98 17.50
N ALA A 115 10.54 38.47 17.11
CA ALA A 115 10.76 37.91 15.78
C ALA A 115 9.85 36.69 15.52
N LYS A 116 9.68 35.80 16.51
CA LYS A 116 8.75 34.66 16.38
C LYS A 116 7.30 35.12 16.24
N LYS A 117 6.89 36.11 17.04
CA LYS A 117 5.54 36.68 17.02
C LYS A 117 5.23 37.32 15.66
N GLU A 118 6.16 38.09 15.10
CA GLU A 118 6.01 38.72 13.79
C GLU A 118 5.94 37.68 12.67
N ALA A 119 6.79 36.64 12.71
CA ALA A 119 6.78 35.56 11.73
C ALA A 119 5.46 34.77 11.75
N LEU A 120 4.94 34.43 12.93
CA LEU A 120 3.63 33.79 13.08
C LEU A 120 2.51 34.68 12.56
N ALA A 121 2.47 35.94 12.95
CA ALA A 121 1.45 36.88 12.49
C ALA A 121 1.50 37.12 10.97
N ALA A 122 2.67 37.03 10.33
CA ALA A 122 2.79 37.08 8.88
C ALA A 122 2.29 35.80 8.20
N LEU A 123 2.55 34.63 8.81
CA LEU A 123 2.05 33.35 8.32
C LEU A 123 0.53 33.25 8.45
N ASP A 124 -0.03 33.65 9.59
CA ASP A 124 -1.47 33.65 9.83
C ASP A 124 -2.20 34.53 8.81
N ARG A 125 -1.72 35.76 8.61
CA ARG A 125 -2.26 36.66 7.57
C ARG A 125 -2.26 36.02 6.18
N ARG A 126 -1.15 35.37 5.80
CA ARG A 126 -1.07 34.69 4.51
C ARG A 126 -2.04 33.50 4.41
N CYS A 127 -2.23 32.76 5.50
CA CYS A 127 -3.22 31.69 5.54
C CYS A 127 -4.64 32.25 5.39
N ASP A 128 -4.95 33.34 6.09
CA ASP A 128 -6.24 34.02 6.01
C ASP A 128 -6.52 34.52 4.59
N ASP A 129 -5.55 35.18 3.95
CA ASP A 129 -5.66 35.65 2.56
C ASP A 129 -6.02 34.50 1.59
N ILE A 130 -5.33 33.35 1.72
CA ILE A 130 -5.60 32.15 0.89
C ILE A 130 -6.99 31.57 1.17
N ILE A 131 -7.39 31.53 2.44
CA ILE A 131 -8.70 31.00 2.85
C ILE A 131 -9.81 31.90 2.32
N ASP A 132 -9.65 33.21 2.43
CA ASP A 132 -10.64 34.18 1.97
C ASP A 132 -10.77 34.17 0.45
N GLU A 133 -9.65 34.08 -0.28
CA GLU A 133 -9.65 33.88 -1.74
C GLU A 133 -10.38 32.59 -2.14
N ALA A 134 -10.09 31.48 -1.44
CA ALA A 134 -10.75 30.21 -1.69
C ALA A 134 -12.25 30.28 -1.40
N ARG A 135 -12.66 30.91 -0.28
CA ARG A 135 -14.06 31.10 0.12
C ARG A 135 -14.84 31.97 -0.85
N ALA A 136 -14.22 33.02 -1.38
CA ALA A 136 -14.83 33.89 -2.39
C ALA A 136 -15.22 33.13 -3.67
N SER A 137 -14.55 32.01 -3.95
CA SER A 137 -14.78 31.16 -5.12
C SER A 137 -15.63 29.92 -4.84
N VAL A 138 -16.12 29.72 -3.61
CA VAL A 138 -16.92 28.54 -3.28
C VAL A 138 -18.29 28.62 -3.93
N VAL A 139 -18.62 27.59 -4.72
CA VAL A 139 -19.96 27.36 -5.23
C VAL A 139 -20.68 26.41 -4.28
N PHE A 140 -21.81 26.85 -3.73
CA PHE A 140 -22.69 25.99 -2.94
C PHE A 140 -23.56 25.15 -3.89
N GLY A 141 -23.58 23.85 -3.67
CA GLY A 141 -24.37 22.92 -4.45
C GLY A 141 -24.42 21.55 -3.81
N ASP A 142 -25.36 20.74 -4.27
CA ASP A 142 -25.43 19.33 -3.87
C ASP A 142 -24.42 18.54 -4.69
N PHE A 143 -23.38 18.03 -4.02
CA PHE A 143 -22.37 17.18 -4.62
C PHE A 143 -22.62 15.73 -4.24
N VAL A 144 -22.92 14.89 -5.22
CA VAL A 144 -23.09 13.44 -5.03
C VAL A 144 -21.89 12.71 -5.63
N HIS A 145 -21.14 12.00 -4.79
CA HIS A 145 -20.04 11.14 -5.22
C HIS A 145 -20.49 9.68 -5.15
N ILE A 146 -20.51 9.00 -6.28
CA ILE A 146 -20.86 7.58 -6.39
C ILE A 146 -19.59 6.80 -6.72
N ASP A 147 -19.19 5.91 -5.82
CA ASP A 147 -18.08 4.97 -6.03
C ASP A 147 -18.62 3.55 -6.03
N MET A 148 -18.25 2.77 -7.05
CA MET A 148 -18.71 1.39 -7.19
C MET A 148 -17.79 0.45 -6.43
N ASP A 149 -18.37 -0.32 -5.51
CA ASP A 149 -17.67 -1.32 -4.71
C ASP A 149 -16.93 -2.33 -5.58
N ALA A 150 -15.59 -2.33 -5.49
CA ALA A 150 -14.72 -3.28 -6.18
C ALA A 150 -15.07 -3.51 -7.67
N PHE A 151 -15.49 -2.46 -8.37
CA PHE A 151 -16.21 -2.52 -9.66
C PHE A 151 -15.87 -3.70 -10.59
N TYR A 152 -14.64 -3.80 -11.11
CA TYR A 152 -14.30 -4.87 -12.05
C TYR A 152 -14.39 -6.27 -11.43
N ALA A 153 -14.04 -6.44 -10.16
CA ALA A 153 -14.21 -7.73 -9.50
C ALA A 153 -15.71 -8.06 -9.31
N SER A 154 -16.54 -7.07 -8.96
CA SER A 154 -17.98 -7.30 -8.83
C SER A 154 -18.67 -7.63 -10.16
N VAL A 155 -18.17 -7.09 -11.28
CA VAL A 155 -18.61 -7.51 -12.62
C VAL A 155 -18.26 -8.97 -12.88
N GLU A 156 -17.01 -9.38 -12.59
CA GLU A 156 -16.59 -10.78 -12.75
C GLU A 156 -17.38 -11.74 -11.85
N GLU A 157 -17.64 -11.40 -10.58
CA GLU A 157 -18.49 -12.22 -9.68
C GLU A 157 -19.94 -12.34 -10.17
N LYS A 158 -20.44 -11.35 -10.91
CA LYS A 158 -21.78 -11.38 -11.50
C LYS A 158 -21.82 -12.26 -12.74
N LEU A 159 -20.79 -12.20 -13.59
CA LEU A 159 -20.67 -13.03 -14.80
C LEU A 159 -20.31 -14.48 -14.47
N HIS A 160 -19.55 -14.68 -13.40
CA HIS A 160 -19.03 -15.96 -12.93
C HIS A 160 -19.40 -16.16 -11.45
N PRO A 161 -20.64 -16.60 -11.14
CA PRO A 161 -21.10 -16.78 -9.77
C PRO A 161 -20.24 -17.73 -8.92
N GLU A 162 -19.49 -18.63 -9.55
CA GLU A 162 -18.51 -19.53 -8.92
C GLU A 162 -17.34 -18.79 -8.23
N LEU A 163 -17.13 -17.51 -8.53
CA LEU A 163 -16.09 -16.68 -7.92
C LEU A 163 -16.51 -16.07 -6.58
N LYS A 164 -17.81 -16.14 -6.24
CA LYS A 164 -18.30 -15.63 -4.96
C LYS A 164 -17.66 -16.39 -3.80
N GLY A 165 -17.12 -15.64 -2.85
CA GLY A 165 -16.42 -16.21 -1.69
C GLY A 165 -15.02 -16.76 -2.01
N VAL A 166 -14.55 -16.64 -3.25
CA VAL A 166 -13.20 -17.05 -3.65
C VAL A 166 -12.34 -15.79 -3.77
N PRO A 167 -11.12 -15.74 -3.20
CA PRO A 167 -10.24 -14.60 -3.37
C PRO A 167 -9.69 -14.54 -4.81
N PHE A 168 -9.87 -13.40 -5.48
CA PHE A 168 -9.32 -13.17 -6.82
C PHE A 168 -9.05 -11.69 -7.12
N GLY A 169 -8.33 -11.46 -8.22
CA GLY A 169 -8.05 -10.12 -8.75
C GLY A 169 -8.27 -10.03 -10.25
N VAL A 170 -8.50 -8.82 -10.74
CA VAL A 170 -8.68 -8.53 -12.17
C VAL A 170 -7.46 -7.75 -12.65
N GLY A 171 -6.80 -8.20 -13.72
CA GLY A 171 -5.60 -7.55 -14.24
C GLY A 171 -4.80 -8.43 -15.20
N ASN A 172 -3.50 -8.49 -15.00
CA ASN A 172 -2.61 -9.43 -15.67
C ASN A 172 -1.49 -9.85 -14.71
N GLU A 173 -0.58 -10.70 -15.15
CA GLU A 173 0.56 -11.18 -14.34
C GLU A 173 1.53 -10.08 -13.91
N ARG A 174 1.46 -8.89 -14.51
CA ARG A 174 2.33 -7.76 -14.18
C ARG A 174 1.67 -6.75 -13.25
N MET A 175 0.34 -6.68 -13.23
CA MET A 175 -0.38 -5.65 -12.48
C MET A 175 -1.86 -6.01 -12.28
N LEU A 176 -2.31 -5.89 -11.04
CA LEU A 176 -3.73 -5.96 -10.67
C LEU A 176 -4.39 -4.59 -10.79
N SER A 177 -5.48 -4.54 -11.56
CA SER A 177 -6.36 -3.37 -11.64
C SER A 177 -7.24 -3.25 -10.40
N THR A 178 -7.77 -4.37 -9.90
CA THR A 178 -8.52 -4.43 -8.64
C THR A 178 -8.52 -5.84 -8.06
N SER A 179 -9.03 -5.97 -6.84
CA SER A 179 -9.23 -7.22 -6.13
C SER A 179 -10.59 -7.23 -5.43
N ASN A 180 -11.19 -8.41 -5.31
CA ASN A 180 -12.42 -8.57 -4.55
C ASN A 180 -12.15 -8.48 -3.04
N TYR A 181 -13.22 -8.32 -2.25
CA TYR A 181 -13.10 -8.15 -0.80
C TYR A 181 -12.47 -9.38 -0.11
N GLU A 182 -12.66 -10.58 -0.64
CA GLU A 182 -12.01 -11.79 -0.12
C GLU A 182 -10.48 -11.75 -0.31
N ALA A 183 -9.99 -11.31 -1.46
CA ALA A 183 -8.55 -11.15 -1.70
C ALA A 183 -7.92 -10.04 -0.85
N ARG A 184 -8.67 -8.96 -0.55
CA ARG A 184 -8.18 -7.84 0.28
C ARG A 184 -7.81 -8.26 1.70
N LYS A 185 -8.46 -9.30 2.25
CA LYS A 185 -8.11 -9.90 3.56
C LYS A 185 -6.69 -10.45 3.61
N TYR A 186 -6.08 -10.73 2.45
CA TYR A 186 -4.70 -11.20 2.32
C TYR A 186 -3.71 -10.09 1.95
N GLY A 187 -4.13 -8.83 1.96
CA GLY A 187 -3.29 -7.70 1.58
C GLY A 187 -3.23 -7.43 0.08
N VAL A 188 -3.97 -8.19 -0.75
CA VAL A 188 -3.97 -8.03 -2.22
C VAL A 188 -4.83 -6.82 -2.60
N ARG A 189 -4.24 -5.88 -3.36
CA ARG A 189 -4.91 -4.65 -3.80
C ARG A 189 -4.54 -4.26 -5.23
N ALA A 190 -5.30 -3.30 -5.75
CA ALA A 190 -4.97 -2.59 -6.98
C ALA A 190 -3.56 -1.98 -6.91
N GLY A 191 -2.84 -2.01 -8.04
CA GLY A 191 -1.47 -1.48 -8.15
C GLY A 191 -0.39 -2.45 -7.66
N MET A 192 -0.73 -3.70 -7.34
CA MET A 192 0.23 -4.75 -7.00
C MET A 192 0.57 -5.63 -8.19
N THR A 193 1.80 -6.13 -8.21
CA THR A 193 2.34 -7.11 -9.16
C THR A 193 2.27 -8.51 -8.58
#